data_AF-A0A1G4MKU6-F1
#
_entry.id   AF-A0A1G4MKU6-F1
#
_cell.length_a   1.000
_cell.length_b   1.000
_cell.length_c   1.000
_cell.angle_alpha   90.00
_cell.angle_beta   90.00
_cell.angle_gamma   90.00
#
_symmetry.space_group_name_H-M   'P 1'
#
loop_
_entity.id
_entity.type
_entity.pdbx_description
1 polymer ?
#
loop_
_entity_poly.entity_id
_entity_poly.type
_entity_poly.pdbx_seq_one_letter_code
_entity_poly.pdbx_strand_id
1 'polypeptide(L)'
;MLTRTSLSLKSTRSLHMTPASNDFMSWFKRKQTKNTKDVIPTAKDTREVIDEIESGKMTINNVSKLKLKLAEEDFIGEEPGQVNLKNRLHRLETVPFNKWLSKRQVASLDDLDLIILRAYKDFSKESGVISVTNSSISTPFPDLVSKFFFTKSLQAQTGVLIPDYQLTKLSSPMSFRNYFIEEILSGKQAKYNELEPNAIHIDEETYSAASVYVVKDVKQKDLKKKLGRILSEVETLERESAKKAIERAKH
;
A
#
# COMPACT_ATOMS: atom_id res chain seq x y z
N MET A 1 -3.64 -19.29 -38.26
CA MET A 1 -4.83 -18.63 -38.83
C MET A 1 -4.79 -17.16 -38.47
N LEU A 2 -4.51 -16.28 -39.44
CA LEU A 2 -4.40 -14.83 -39.24
C LEU A 2 -5.78 -14.19 -39.44
N THR A 3 -6.37 -13.66 -38.38
CA THR A 3 -7.65 -12.93 -38.44
C THR A 3 -7.42 -11.52 -38.96
N ARG A 4 -7.81 -11.27 -40.22
CA ARG A 4 -7.88 -9.94 -40.83
C ARG A 4 -8.88 -9.07 -40.07
N THR A 5 -8.41 -8.01 -39.44
CA THR A 5 -9.25 -6.92 -38.94
C THR A 5 -9.70 -6.06 -40.11
N SER A 6 -10.98 -6.11 -40.48
CA SER A 6 -11.58 -5.17 -41.43
C SER A 6 -11.83 -3.82 -40.75
N LEU A 7 -11.21 -2.75 -41.26
CA LEU A 7 -11.49 -1.38 -40.85
C LEU A 7 -12.79 -0.93 -41.54
N SER A 8 -13.91 -0.97 -40.80
CA SER A 8 -15.15 -0.31 -41.21
C SER A 8 -15.02 1.20 -41.02
N LEU A 9 -14.77 1.94 -42.11
CA LEU A 9 -14.86 3.39 -42.12
C LEU A 9 -16.34 3.80 -42.12
N LYS A 10 -16.88 4.11 -40.95
CA LYS A 10 -18.20 4.73 -40.81
C LYS A 10 -18.09 6.21 -41.18
N SER A 11 -18.56 6.56 -42.38
CA SER A 11 -18.79 7.95 -42.77
C SER A 11 -20.14 8.40 -42.20
N THR A 12 -20.12 9.19 -41.12
CA THR A 12 -21.32 9.85 -40.59
C THR A 12 -21.41 11.25 -41.19
N ARG A 13 -22.51 11.60 -41.86
CA ARG A 13 -22.86 12.99 -42.18
C ARG A 13 -23.12 13.73 -40.86
N SER A 14 -22.12 14.44 -40.35
CA SER A 14 -22.32 15.42 -39.28
C SER A 14 -22.94 16.68 -39.90
N LEU A 15 -24.20 16.96 -39.58
CA LEU A 15 -24.73 18.31 -39.76
C LEU A 15 -23.89 19.25 -38.89
N HIS A 16 -23.43 20.38 -39.46
CA HIS A 16 -22.73 21.42 -38.72
C HIS A 16 -23.65 22.01 -37.65
N MET A 17 -23.63 21.42 -36.46
CA MET A 17 -24.09 22.05 -35.24
C MET A 17 -22.83 22.56 -34.53
N THR A 18 -22.64 23.87 -34.53
CA THR A 18 -21.65 24.50 -33.65
C THR A 18 -22.06 24.17 -32.21
N PRO A 19 -21.15 23.62 -31.39
CA PRO A 19 -21.46 23.36 -29.99
C PRO A 19 -21.83 24.70 -29.32
N ALA A 20 -22.89 24.69 -28.51
CA ALA A 20 -23.30 25.87 -27.77
C ALA A 20 -22.15 26.33 -26.86
N SER A 21 -21.56 27.50 -27.14
CA SER A 21 -20.54 28.05 -26.27
C SER A 21 -21.20 28.59 -25.01
N ASN A 22 -20.70 28.22 -23.83
CA ASN A 22 -21.21 28.71 -22.54
C ASN A 22 -20.47 29.98 -22.11
N ASP A 23 -20.22 30.86 -23.07
CA ASP A 23 -19.44 32.09 -22.85
C ASP A 23 -20.32 33.22 -22.33
N PHE A 24 -19.69 34.28 -21.82
CA PHE A 24 -20.38 35.48 -21.33
C PHE A 24 -21.39 36.04 -22.34
N MET A 25 -21.03 36.07 -23.64
CA MET A 25 -21.92 36.58 -24.69
C MET A 25 -23.11 35.68 -24.99
N SER A 26 -23.00 34.36 -24.81
CA SER A 26 -24.13 33.44 -24.96
C SER A 26 -25.08 33.51 -23.76
N TRP A 27 -24.54 33.70 -22.55
CA TRP A 27 -25.33 34.00 -21.36
C TRP A 27 -26.08 35.33 -21.49
N PHE A 28 -25.41 36.38 -21.97
CA PHE A 28 -26.00 37.70 -22.19
C PHE A 28 -27.15 37.65 -23.21
N LYS A 29 -26.94 36.98 -24.36
CA LYS A 29 -28.00 36.75 -25.35
C LYS A 29 -29.15 35.90 -24.78
N ARG A 30 -28.88 34.88 -23.95
CA ARG A 30 -29.93 34.12 -23.24
C ARG A 30 -30.74 34.98 -22.28
N LYS A 31 -30.13 35.96 -21.61
CA LYS A 31 -30.84 36.90 -20.74
C LYS A 31 -31.70 37.86 -21.55
N GLN A 32 -31.22 38.34 -22.70
CA GLN A 32 -32.03 39.13 -23.62
C GLN A 32 -33.20 38.35 -24.21
N THR A 33 -33.03 37.06 -24.54
CA THR A 33 -34.12 36.23 -25.07
C THR A 33 -35.15 35.83 -24.02
N LYS A 34 -34.74 35.63 -22.76
CA LYS A 34 -35.67 35.47 -21.63
C LYS A 34 -36.53 36.71 -21.40
N ASN A 35 -35.97 37.90 -21.62
CA ASN A 35 -36.73 39.17 -21.51
C ASN A 35 -37.69 39.42 -22.69
N THR A 36 -37.62 38.62 -23.77
CA THR A 36 -38.41 38.84 -24.99
C THR A 36 -39.43 37.74 -25.28
N LYS A 37 -39.41 36.61 -24.56
CA LYS A 37 -40.32 35.47 -24.83
C LYS A 37 -41.20 35.01 -23.68
N ASP A 38 -41.05 35.56 -22.48
CA ASP A 38 -42.07 35.42 -21.44
C ASP A 38 -42.60 36.82 -21.11
N VAL A 39 -43.89 37.02 -21.43
CA VAL A 39 -44.89 37.83 -20.71
C VAL A 39 -44.34 39.08 -20.03
N ILE A 40 -44.79 40.26 -20.50
CA ILE A 40 -44.81 41.52 -19.74
C ILE A 40 -44.93 41.16 -18.25
N PRO A 41 -43.92 41.36 -17.39
CA PRO A 41 -44.20 41.30 -15.98
C PRO A 41 -45.18 42.44 -15.78
N THR A 42 -46.46 42.12 -15.56
CA THR A 42 -47.36 43.08 -14.93
C THR A 42 -46.60 43.52 -13.71
N ALA A 43 -46.13 44.76 -13.73
CA ALA A 43 -45.43 45.34 -12.61
C ALA A 43 -46.29 45.04 -11.39
N LYS A 44 -45.80 44.19 -10.49
CA LYS A 44 -46.54 43.88 -9.28
C LYS A 44 -46.79 45.20 -8.58
N ASP A 45 -48.04 45.42 -8.16
CA ASP A 45 -48.40 46.67 -7.53
C ASP A 45 -47.54 46.85 -6.27
N THR A 46 -47.01 48.06 -6.09
CA THR A 46 -46.10 48.38 -4.98
C THR A 46 -46.68 48.02 -3.61
N ARG A 47 -48.01 48.00 -3.49
CA ARG A 47 -48.73 47.55 -2.29
C ARG A 47 -48.50 46.07 -1.97
N GLU A 48 -48.56 45.19 -2.96
CA GLU A 48 -48.35 43.75 -2.76
C GLU A 48 -46.92 43.43 -2.33
N VAL A 49 -45.95 44.20 -2.84
CA VAL A 49 -44.54 44.06 -2.48
C VAL A 49 -44.28 44.54 -1.05
N ILE A 50 -44.92 45.63 -0.63
CA ILE A 50 -44.83 46.14 0.74
C ILE A 50 -45.50 45.16 1.72
N ASP A 51 -46.67 44.63 1.38
CA ASP A 51 -47.38 43.63 2.19
C ASP A 51 -46.59 42.31 2.34
N GLU A 52 -45.86 41.87 1.31
CA GLU A 52 -44.96 40.70 1.39
C GLU A 52 -43.75 40.95 2.31
N ILE A 53 -43.21 42.18 2.33
CA ILE A 53 -42.08 42.57 3.20
C ILE A 53 -42.56 42.70 4.65
N GLU A 54 -43.71 43.34 4.88
CA GLU A 54 -44.28 43.57 6.21
C GLU A 54 -44.81 42.28 6.85
N SER A 55 -45.27 41.31 6.05
CA SER A 55 -45.70 40.00 6.55
C SER A 55 -44.54 39.04 6.88
N GLY A 56 -43.28 39.45 6.69
CA GLY A 56 -42.09 38.70 7.10
C GLY A 56 -41.90 37.34 6.38
N LYS A 57 -42.67 37.07 5.31
CA LYS A 57 -42.61 35.84 4.52
C LYS A 57 -41.49 35.84 3.48
N MET A 58 -40.32 36.39 3.82
CA MET A 58 -39.11 35.99 3.11
C MET A 58 -38.76 34.57 3.57
N THR A 59 -39.34 33.59 2.88
CA THR A 59 -38.87 32.22 2.96
C THR A 59 -37.44 32.21 2.45
N ILE A 60 -36.47 32.29 3.38
CA ILE A 60 -35.09 31.87 3.16
C ILE A 60 -35.19 30.35 2.95
N ASN A 61 -35.65 29.95 1.78
CA ASN A 61 -35.87 28.58 1.41
C ASN A 61 -34.52 27.88 1.39
N ASN A 62 -34.20 27.20 2.50
CA ASN A 62 -33.41 25.98 2.57
C ASN A 62 -32.27 25.86 1.54
N VAL A 63 -31.31 26.78 1.56
CA VAL A 63 -30.09 26.67 0.74
C VAL A 63 -29.32 25.38 1.05
N SER A 64 -29.50 24.81 2.25
CA SER A 64 -28.90 23.53 2.66
C SER A 64 -29.44 22.31 1.90
N LYS A 65 -30.70 22.34 1.43
CA LYS A 65 -31.29 21.25 0.62
C LYS A 65 -30.87 21.32 -0.85
N LEU A 66 -30.27 22.44 -1.28
CA LEU A 66 -29.83 22.65 -2.67
C LEU A 66 -28.37 22.20 -2.91
N LYS A 67 -27.61 21.86 -1.86
CA LYS A 67 -26.22 21.42 -1.98
C LYS A 67 -26.15 19.89 -1.87
N LEU A 68 -25.76 19.25 -2.96
CA LEU A 68 -25.38 17.84 -2.96
C LEU A 68 -24.14 17.67 -2.07
N LYS A 69 -24.14 16.67 -1.18
CA LYS A 69 -22.89 16.23 -0.57
C LYS A 69 -22.09 15.53 -1.66
N LEU A 70 -20.77 15.70 -1.65
CA LEU A 70 -19.90 15.00 -2.60
C LEU A 70 -19.41 13.71 -1.92
N ALA A 71 -20.34 12.86 -1.49
CA ALA A 71 -20.03 11.53 -0.98
C ALA A 71 -20.03 10.53 -2.14
N GLU A 72 -19.31 9.42 -2.01
CA GLU A 72 -19.25 8.38 -3.04
C GLU A 72 -20.64 7.84 -3.42
N GLU A 73 -21.57 7.82 -2.46
CA GLU A 73 -22.96 7.38 -2.64
C GLU A 73 -23.79 8.31 -3.54
N ASP A 74 -23.39 9.58 -3.67
CA ASP A 74 -24.12 10.60 -4.43
C ASP A 74 -23.70 10.63 -5.92
N PHE A 75 -22.64 9.89 -6.30
CA PHE A 75 -22.14 9.81 -7.67
C PHE A 75 -22.64 8.57 -8.41
N ILE A 76 -22.98 8.73 -9.68
CA ILE A 76 -23.39 7.64 -10.58
C ILE A 76 -22.31 7.43 -11.63
N GLY A 77 -21.85 6.18 -11.75
CA GLY A 77 -20.80 5.77 -12.69
C GLY A 77 -19.51 5.35 -11.98
N GLU A 78 -18.61 4.73 -12.74
CA GLU A 78 -17.33 4.27 -12.22
C GLU A 78 -16.17 5.02 -12.87
N GLU A 79 -15.19 5.44 -12.06
CA GLU A 79 -13.96 6.00 -12.59
C GLU A 79 -13.07 4.88 -13.16
N PRO A 80 -12.69 4.93 -14.44
CA PRO A 80 -11.94 3.84 -15.08
C PRO A 80 -10.59 3.58 -14.41
N GLY A 81 -9.95 4.61 -13.84
CA GLY A 81 -8.70 4.48 -13.10
C GLY A 81 -8.84 3.62 -11.85
N GLN A 82 -9.88 3.87 -11.04
CA GLN A 82 -10.14 3.11 -9.82
C GLN A 82 -10.54 1.66 -10.12
N VAL A 83 -11.37 1.45 -11.14
CA VAL A 83 -11.77 0.11 -11.59
C VAL A 83 -10.56 -0.70 -12.02
N ASN A 84 -9.66 -0.10 -12.81
CA ASN A 84 -8.43 -0.75 -13.25
C ASN A 84 -7.50 -1.09 -12.08
N LEU A 85 -7.37 -0.21 -11.08
CA LEU A 85 -6.59 -0.48 -9.88
C LEU A 85 -7.19 -1.64 -9.07
N LYS A 86 -8.50 -1.63 -8.81
CA LYS A 86 -9.22 -2.71 -8.12
C LYS A 86 -9.04 -4.05 -8.84
N ASN A 87 -9.24 -4.06 -10.16
CA ASN A 87 -9.07 -5.27 -10.98
C ASN A 87 -7.62 -5.77 -10.95
N ARG A 88 -6.63 -4.87 -10.95
CA ARG A 88 -5.22 -5.25 -10.87
C ARG A 88 -4.88 -5.86 -9.51
N LEU A 89 -5.35 -5.27 -8.41
CA LEU A 89 -5.14 -5.82 -7.07
C LEU A 89 -5.78 -7.21 -6.94
N HIS A 90 -7.01 -7.37 -7.42
CA HIS A 90 -7.70 -8.66 -7.41
C HIS A 90 -6.96 -9.72 -8.23
N ARG A 91 -6.40 -9.35 -9.39
CA ARG A 91 -5.55 -10.25 -10.18
C ARG A 91 -4.29 -10.64 -9.41
N LEU A 92 -3.61 -9.69 -8.78
CA LEU A 92 -2.39 -9.97 -8.00
C LEU A 92 -2.65 -10.96 -6.85
N GLU A 93 -3.83 -10.93 -6.24
CA GLU A 93 -4.24 -11.88 -5.20
C GLU A 93 -4.50 -13.29 -5.74
N THR A 94 -5.04 -13.39 -6.96
CA THR A 94 -5.52 -14.66 -7.55
C THR A 94 -4.54 -15.33 -8.52
N VAL A 95 -3.47 -14.63 -8.92
CA VAL A 95 -2.48 -15.17 -9.88
C VAL A 95 -1.79 -16.42 -9.31
N PRO A 96 -1.82 -17.57 -10.03
CA PRO A 96 -1.06 -18.73 -9.64
C PRO A 96 0.43 -18.46 -9.84
N PHE A 97 1.14 -18.25 -8.73
CA PHE A 97 2.57 -18.00 -8.72
C PHE A 97 3.29 -19.11 -7.94
N ASN A 98 4.36 -19.64 -8.51
CA ASN A 98 5.16 -20.66 -7.84
C ASN A 98 5.96 -20.04 -6.68
N LYS A 99 5.42 -20.14 -5.47
CA LYS A 99 6.08 -19.71 -4.22
C LYS A 99 6.85 -20.89 -3.65
N TRP A 100 8.05 -21.13 -4.17
CA TRP A 100 8.91 -22.23 -3.72
C TRP A 100 9.75 -21.88 -2.48
N LEU A 101 9.88 -20.59 -2.17
CA LEU A 101 10.51 -20.10 -0.93
C LEU A 101 9.49 -20.06 0.21
N SER A 102 9.94 -20.44 1.41
CA SER A 102 9.18 -20.28 2.65
C SER A 102 8.82 -18.81 2.89
N LYS A 103 7.59 -18.57 3.36
CA LYS A 103 7.15 -17.24 3.82
C LYS A 103 7.80 -16.83 5.14
N ARG A 104 8.17 -17.80 5.97
CA ARG A 104 8.80 -17.58 7.27
C ARG A 104 10.30 -17.65 7.11
N GLN A 105 10.95 -16.52 7.38
CA GLN A 105 12.41 -16.45 7.45
C GLN A 105 12.92 -17.05 8.77
N VAL A 106 14.15 -17.55 8.74
CA VAL A 106 14.83 -18.11 9.92
C VAL A 106 15.24 -16.98 10.85
N ALA A 107 14.81 -17.04 12.11
CA ALA A 107 15.10 -16.03 13.13
C ALA A 107 15.99 -16.55 14.26
N SER A 108 16.08 -17.88 14.45
CA SER A 108 16.86 -18.51 15.52
C SER A 108 17.97 -19.39 14.96
N LEU A 109 19.07 -19.48 15.70
CA LEU A 109 20.18 -20.40 15.42
C LEU A 109 19.72 -21.86 15.47
N ASP A 110 18.86 -22.20 16.43
CA ASP A 110 18.35 -23.57 16.58
C ASP A 110 17.49 -23.98 15.38
N ASP A 111 16.68 -23.05 14.88
CA ASP A 111 15.86 -23.26 13.68
C ASP A 111 16.75 -23.49 12.44
N LEU A 112 17.83 -22.70 12.31
CA LEU A 112 18.81 -22.87 11.23
C LEU A 112 19.48 -24.25 11.29
N ASP A 113 19.88 -24.68 12.48
CA ASP A 113 20.57 -25.95 12.71
C ASP A 113 19.66 -27.14 12.36
N LEU A 114 18.38 -27.08 12.75
CA LEU A 114 17.38 -28.06 12.35
C LEU A 114 17.16 -28.10 10.83
N ILE A 115 17.12 -26.94 10.17
CA ILE A 115 16.96 -26.85 8.72
C ILE A 115 18.15 -27.46 8.00
N ILE A 116 19.38 -27.16 8.43
CA ILE A 116 20.59 -27.72 7.84
C ILE A 116 20.62 -29.23 8.00
N LEU A 117 20.24 -29.75 9.18
CA LEU A 117 20.13 -31.20 9.39
C LEU A 117 19.10 -31.85 8.48
N ARG A 118 17.94 -31.23 8.28
CA ARG A 118 16.92 -31.72 7.35
C ARG A 118 17.43 -31.72 5.92
N ALA A 119 17.96 -30.59 5.46
CA ALA A 119 18.52 -30.45 4.12
C ALA A 119 19.68 -31.43 3.86
N TYR A 120 20.48 -31.74 4.89
CA TYR A 120 21.55 -32.74 4.80
C TYR A 120 20.99 -34.16 4.64
N LYS A 121 20.01 -34.53 5.47
CA LYS A 121 19.34 -35.85 5.40
C LYS A 121 18.66 -36.08 4.05
N ASP A 122 18.09 -35.04 3.46
CA ASP A 122 17.42 -35.10 2.16
C ASP A 122 18.34 -35.60 1.04
N PHE A 123 19.63 -35.24 1.06
CA PHE A 123 20.58 -35.67 0.01
C PHE A 123 21.47 -36.84 0.43
N SER A 124 21.90 -36.91 1.69
CA SER A 124 22.96 -37.82 2.14
C SER A 124 22.47 -39.26 2.32
N LYS A 125 21.16 -39.52 2.50
CA LYS A 125 20.59 -40.85 2.87
C LYS A 125 21.18 -41.50 4.13
N GLU A 126 22.25 -40.96 4.71
CA GLU A 126 22.85 -41.40 5.96
C GLU A 126 21.97 -40.97 7.13
N SER A 127 21.38 -41.95 7.81
CA SER A 127 20.45 -41.79 8.92
C SER A 127 21.13 -41.48 10.27
N GLY A 128 22.46 -41.44 10.32
CA GLY A 128 23.25 -41.33 11.55
C GLY A 128 23.53 -39.91 12.06
N VAL A 129 23.22 -38.86 11.30
CA VAL A 129 23.57 -37.48 11.69
C VAL A 129 22.47 -36.87 12.57
N ILE A 130 22.76 -36.79 13.87
CA ILE A 130 21.83 -36.30 14.92
C ILE A 130 22.09 -34.82 15.26
N SER A 131 23.34 -34.35 15.15
CA SER A 131 23.74 -32.98 15.52
C SER A 131 24.53 -32.28 14.40
N VAL A 132 24.41 -30.96 14.32
CA VAL A 132 25.15 -30.09 13.39
C VAL A 132 26.66 -30.11 13.65
N THR A 133 27.06 -30.45 14.88
CA THR A 133 28.47 -30.55 15.29
C THR A 133 29.18 -31.83 14.81
N ASN A 134 28.48 -32.72 14.10
CA ASN A 134 29.09 -33.93 13.58
C ASN A 134 30.11 -33.62 12.48
N SER A 135 31.25 -34.32 12.50
CA SER A 135 32.34 -34.15 11.52
C SER A 135 31.88 -34.28 10.07
N SER A 136 30.85 -35.10 9.81
CA SER A 136 30.26 -35.32 8.47
C SER A 136 29.57 -34.08 7.85
N ILE A 137 29.24 -33.06 8.65
CA ILE A 137 28.67 -31.79 8.16
C ILE A 137 29.77 -30.80 7.79
N SER A 138 30.97 -30.99 8.35
CA SER A 138 32.15 -30.21 8.02
C SER A 138 32.84 -30.69 6.73
N THR A 139 32.54 -31.90 6.27
CA THR A 139 33.13 -32.42 5.03
C THR A 139 32.54 -31.73 3.80
N PRO A 140 33.35 -31.50 2.75
CA PRO A 140 32.85 -30.98 1.48
C PRO A 140 31.78 -31.88 0.84
N PHE A 141 30.94 -31.30 -0.02
CA PHE A 141 29.97 -32.09 -0.79
C PHE A 141 30.69 -33.07 -1.73
N PRO A 142 30.19 -34.31 -1.86
CA PRO A 142 30.80 -35.32 -2.72
C PRO A 142 30.59 -35.02 -4.21
N ASP A 143 29.48 -34.37 -4.56
CA ASP A 143 29.11 -34.04 -5.94
C ASP A 143 28.38 -32.69 -6.02
N LEU A 144 28.47 -32.05 -7.18
CA LEU A 144 27.75 -30.82 -7.53
C LEU A 144 26.24 -31.02 -7.51
N VAL A 145 25.74 -32.20 -7.91
CA VAL A 145 24.31 -32.51 -7.89
C VAL A 145 23.80 -32.55 -6.44
N SER A 146 24.54 -33.22 -5.55
CA SER A 146 24.23 -33.26 -4.12
C SER A 146 24.24 -31.86 -3.50
N LYS A 147 25.26 -31.06 -3.84
CA LYS A 147 25.36 -29.65 -3.43
C LYS A 147 24.14 -28.84 -3.90
N PHE A 148 23.75 -28.99 -5.16
CA PHE A 148 22.59 -28.29 -5.72
C PHE A 148 21.29 -28.64 -4.99
N PHE A 149 21.03 -29.93 -4.76
CA PHE A 149 19.84 -30.37 -4.02
C PHE A 149 19.83 -29.86 -2.59
N PHE A 150 20.98 -29.90 -1.91
CA PHE A 150 21.15 -29.33 -0.57
C PHE A 150 20.83 -27.83 -0.58
N THR A 151 21.47 -27.05 -1.45
CA THR A 151 21.29 -25.58 -1.48
C THR A 151 19.86 -25.20 -1.85
N LYS A 152 19.21 -25.96 -2.73
CA LYS A 152 17.81 -25.72 -3.11
C LYS A 152 16.87 -26.03 -1.95
N SER A 153 17.06 -27.13 -1.22
CA SER A 153 16.28 -27.46 -0.03
C SER A 153 16.49 -26.40 1.07
N LEU A 154 17.74 -25.98 1.28
CA LEU A 154 18.11 -24.93 2.22
C LEU A 154 17.41 -23.60 1.89
N GLN A 155 17.48 -23.12 0.65
CA GLN A 155 16.81 -21.89 0.22
C GLN A 155 15.28 -21.98 0.35
N ALA A 156 14.70 -23.13 -0.03
CA ALA A 156 13.26 -23.35 0.08
C ALA A 156 12.78 -23.28 1.54
N GLN A 157 13.50 -23.90 2.47
CA GLN A 157 13.16 -23.93 3.89
C GLN A 157 13.44 -22.60 4.59
N THR A 158 14.58 -21.97 4.30
CA THR A 158 14.98 -20.70 4.93
C THR A 158 14.21 -19.51 4.40
N GLY A 159 13.68 -19.60 3.17
CA GLY A 159 13.03 -18.48 2.49
C GLY A 159 13.99 -17.39 2.02
N VAL A 160 15.31 -17.63 2.10
CA VAL A 160 16.34 -16.66 1.69
C VAL A 160 17.09 -17.20 0.48
N LEU A 161 17.22 -16.35 -0.54
CA LEU A 161 18.02 -16.65 -1.72
C LEU A 161 19.49 -16.41 -1.42
N ILE A 162 20.34 -17.40 -1.72
CA ILE A 162 21.79 -17.29 -1.59
C ILE A 162 22.35 -16.84 -2.95
N PRO A 163 23.20 -15.81 -3.02
CA PRO A 163 23.81 -15.39 -4.27
C PRO A 163 24.64 -16.51 -4.91
N ASP A 164 24.60 -16.62 -6.24
CA ASP A 164 25.32 -17.66 -6.99
C ASP A 164 26.82 -17.66 -6.71
N TYR A 165 27.42 -16.48 -6.48
CA TYR A 165 28.82 -16.37 -6.07
C TYR A 165 29.13 -17.08 -4.74
N GLN A 166 28.21 -17.01 -3.78
CA GLN A 166 28.36 -17.72 -2.51
C GLN A 166 28.08 -19.21 -2.70
N LEU A 167 27.10 -19.58 -3.55
CA LEU A 167 26.87 -20.97 -3.92
C LEU A 167 28.12 -21.61 -4.53
N THR A 168 28.91 -20.90 -5.34
CA THR A 168 30.15 -21.44 -5.91
C THR A 168 31.27 -21.53 -4.88
N LYS A 169 31.45 -20.50 -4.03
CA LYS A 169 32.51 -20.43 -3.02
C LYS A 169 32.36 -21.46 -1.89
N LEU A 170 31.14 -21.67 -1.39
CA LEU A 170 30.89 -22.48 -0.19
C LEU A 170 30.92 -23.97 -0.56
N SER A 171 31.77 -24.76 0.12
CA SER A 171 32.05 -26.15 -0.26
C SER A 171 31.46 -27.19 0.68
N SER A 172 31.03 -26.81 1.89
CA SER A 172 30.49 -27.71 2.90
C SER A 172 29.19 -27.18 3.53
N PRO A 173 28.30 -28.05 4.05
CA PRO A 173 27.10 -27.61 4.77
C PRO A 173 27.43 -26.68 5.96
N MET A 174 28.53 -26.94 6.68
CA MET A 174 29.01 -26.07 7.76
C MET A 174 29.38 -24.66 7.26
N SER A 175 30.00 -24.55 6.08
CA SER A 175 30.31 -23.24 5.49
C SER A 175 29.04 -22.44 5.16
N PHE A 176 27.98 -23.13 4.71
CA PHE A 176 26.67 -22.51 4.53
C PHE A 176 26.08 -22.04 5.87
N ARG A 177 26.18 -22.83 6.93
CA ARG A 177 25.75 -22.41 8.28
C ARG A 177 26.39 -21.09 8.69
N ASN A 178 27.73 -21.01 8.60
CA ASN A 178 28.47 -19.83 9.02
C ASN A 178 28.09 -18.60 8.19
N TYR A 179 27.90 -18.78 6.88
CA TYR A 179 27.40 -17.72 6.01
C TYR A 179 26.02 -17.19 6.45
N PHE A 180 25.07 -18.07 6.79
CA PHE A 180 23.76 -17.64 7.30
C PHE A 180 23.85 -16.90 8.63
N ILE A 181 24.77 -17.32 9.51
CA ILE A 181 25.00 -16.64 10.78
C ILE A 181 25.55 -15.22 10.54
N GLU A 182 26.57 -15.10 9.68
CA GLU A 182 27.28 -13.85 9.44
C GLU A 182 26.49 -12.83 8.62
N GLU A 183 25.70 -13.24 7.63
CA GLU A 183 25.02 -12.31 6.70
C GLU A 183 23.53 -12.14 7.01
N ILE A 184 22.86 -13.20 7.45
CA ILE A 184 21.39 -13.21 7.58
C ILE A 184 20.98 -13.01 9.04
N LEU A 185 21.44 -13.86 9.96
CA LEU A 185 21.07 -13.77 11.38
C LEU A 185 21.71 -12.58 12.09
N SER A 186 22.87 -12.11 11.64
CA SER A 186 23.45 -10.83 12.09
C SER A 186 22.58 -9.61 11.74
N GLY A 187 21.60 -9.77 10.85
CA GLY A 187 20.77 -8.69 10.34
C GLY A 187 21.47 -7.81 9.30
N LYS A 188 22.70 -8.15 8.86
CA LYS A 188 23.45 -7.38 7.87
C LYS A 188 22.66 -7.23 6.55
N GLN A 189 22.10 -8.31 6.04
CA GLN A 189 21.27 -8.27 4.83
C GLN A 189 19.97 -7.48 5.03
N ALA A 190 19.37 -7.51 6.23
CA ALA A 190 18.14 -6.77 6.52
C ALA A 190 18.39 -5.25 6.66
N LYS A 191 19.56 -4.85 7.16
CA LYS A 191 19.98 -3.46 7.31
C LYS A 191 20.59 -2.87 6.02
N TYR A 192 20.93 -3.69 5.04
CA TYR A 192 21.55 -3.25 3.80
C TYR A 192 20.57 -2.46 2.92
N ASN A 193 20.97 -1.24 2.56
CA ASN A 193 20.24 -0.37 1.64
C ASN A 193 21.07 -0.17 0.37
N GLU A 194 20.53 -0.55 -0.79
CA GLU A 194 21.24 -0.44 -2.07
C GLU A 194 21.61 1.01 -2.43
N LEU A 195 20.84 2.00 -1.97
CA LEU A 195 21.12 3.41 -2.20
C LEU A 195 22.30 3.93 -1.36
N GLU A 196 22.59 3.27 -0.25
CA GLU A 196 23.58 3.69 0.74
C GLU A 196 24.45 2.49 1.15
N PRO A 197 25.29 1.96 0.25
CA PRO A 197 26.04 0.73 0.50
C PRO A 197 27.08 0.86 1.61
N ASN A 198 27.56 2.08 1.86
CA ASN A 198 28.55 2.38 2.90
C ASN A 198 27.90 2.86 4.21
N ALA A 199 26.60 2.64 4.40
CA ALA A 199 25.91 3.01 5.63
C ALA A 199 26.47 2.21 6.82
N ILE A 200 26.70 2.91 7.94
CA ILE A 200 27.17 2.31 9.18
C ILE A 200 26.00 2.32 10.16
N HIS A 201 25.67 1.14 10.68
CA HIS A 201 24.61 0.96 11.68
C HIS A 201 25.25 0.69 13.03
N ILE A 202 25.22 1.70 13.90
CA ILE A 202 25.84 1.64 15.21
C ILE A 202 24.74 1.51 16.26
N ASP A 203 24.86 0.49 17.10
CA ASP A 203 23.97 0.27 18.24
C ASP A 203 24.68 0.73 19.52
N GLU A 204 23.93 1.09 20.58
CA GLU A 204 24.49 1.56 21.86
C GLU A 204 25.47 0.54 22.46
N GLU A 205 25.22 -0.76 22.26
CA GLU A 205 26.06 -1.88 22.70
C GLU A 205 27.43 -1.95 22.01
N THR A 206 27.61 -1.23 20.90
CA THR A 206 28.86 -1.22 20.12
C THR A 206 29.99 -0.52 20.87
N TYR A 207 29.65 0.44 21.74
CA TYR A 207 30.62 1.19 22.53
C TYR A 207 30.56 0.77 24.00
N SER A 208 31.69 0.30 24.53
CA SER A 208 31.80 -0.08 25.94
C SER A 208 31.95 1.13 26.89
N ALA A 209 32.21 2.32 26.35
CA ALA A 209 32.44 3.52 27.14
C ALA A 209 31.12 4.21 27.51
N ALA A 210 30.87 4.41 28.82
CA ALA A 210 29.64 5.03 29.33
C ALA A 210 29.44 6.50 28.91
N SER A 211 30.49 7.17 28.41
CA SER A 211 30.41 8.55 27.93
C SER A 211 29.88 8.67 26.50
N VAL A 212 29.83 7.57 25.74
CA VAL A 212 29.36 7.56 24.35
C VAL A 212 27.95 7.00 24.33
N TYR A 213 27.00 7.79 23.83
CA TYR A 213 25.64 7.33 23.58
C TYR A 213 25.29 7.52 22.12
N VAL A 214 24.55 6.55 21.57
CA VAL A 214 24.06 6.61 20.19
C VAL A 214 22.60 7.00 20.23
N VAL A 215 22.24 8.08 19.55
CA VAL A 215 20.84 8.50 19.46
C VAL A 215 20.12 7.55 18.50
N LYS A 216 19.01 6.95 18.97
CA LYS A 216 18.18 6.08 18.14
C LYS A 216 17.67 6.82 16.91
N ASP A 217 17.96 6.27 15.73
CA ASP A 217 17.46 6.82 14.48
C ASP A 217 15.96 6.51 14.33
N VAL A 218 15.13 7.52 14.53
CA VAL A 218 13.68 7.44 14.31
C VAL A 218 13.29 8.46 13.27
N LYS A 219 12.74 7.97 12.15
CA LYS A 219 12.29 8.82 11.04
C LYS A 219 11.25 9.82 11.53
N GLN A 220 11.47 11.11 11.23
CA GLN A 220 10.55 12.19 11.62
C GLN A 220 9.11 11.98 11.13
N LYS A 221 8.94 11.35 9.95
CA LYS A 221 7.64 10.99 9.41
C LYS A 221 6.88 10.04 10.34
N ASP A 222 7.58 9.09 10.94
CA ASP A 222 6.97 8.09 11.82
C ASP A 222 6.65 8.68 13.19
N LEU A 223 7.51 9.58 13.70
CA LEU A 223 7.20 10.39 14.89
C LEU A 223 5.93 11.23 14.71
N LYS A 224 5.84 11.97 13.59
CA LYS A 224 4.66 12.78 13.27
C LYS A 224 3.41 11.93 13.12
N LYS A 225 3.49 10.76 12.46
CA LYS A 225 2.38 9.81 12.36
C LYS A 225 1.94 9.28 13.73
N LYS A 226 2.87 8.90 14.59
CA LYS A 226 2.58 8.40 15.94
C LYS A 226 1.91 9.49 16.78
N LEU A 227 2.43 10.71 16.73
CA LEU A 227 1.84 11.87 17.40
C LEU A 227 0.43 12.16 16.88
N GLY A 228 0.23 12.16 15.56
CA GLY A 228 -1.09 12.34 14.96
C GLY A 228 -2.11 11.29 15.40
N ARG A 229 -1.69 10.01 15.49
CA ARG A 229 -2.52 8.92 16.03
C ARG A 229 -2.91 9.18 17.48
N ILE A 230 -1.95 9.55 18.33
CA ILE A 230 -2.20 9.84 19.75
C ILE A 230 -3.19 11.00 19.89
N LEU A 231 -2.99 12.10 19.15
CA LEU A 231 -3.91 13.23 19.20
C LEU A 231 -5.32 12.87 18.72
N SER A 232 -5.44 12.08 17.65
CA SER A 232 -6.74 11.61 17.17
C SER A 232 -7.44 10.70 18.19
N GLU A 233 -6.68 9.86 18.90
CA GLU A 233 -7.21 8.97 19.93
C GLU A 233 -7.71 9.78 21.14
N VAL A 234 -6.92 10.76 21.60
CA VAL A 234 -7.33 11.69 22.66
C VAL A 234 -8.59 12.46 22.26
N GLU A 235 -8.65 12.98 21.03
CA GLU A 235 -9.81 13.70 20.54
C GLU A 235 -11.07 12.81 20.48
N THR A 236 -10.93 11.54 20.09
CA THR A 236 -12.06 10.59 20.12
C THR A 236 -12.54 10.31 21.54
N LEU A 237 -11.62 10.12 22.49
CA LEU A 237 -11.95 9.90 23.89
C LEU A 237 -12.64 11.13 24.52
N GLU A 238 -12.15 12.33 24.21
CA GLU A 238 -12.77 13.57 24.65
C GLU A 238 -14.19 13.73 24.08
N ARG A 239 -14.37 13.50 22.77
CA ARG A 239 -15.71 13.55 22.14
C ARG A 239 -16.67 12.54 22.73
N GLU A 240 -16.22 11.31 23.00
CA GLU A 240 -17.05 10.29 23.64
C GLU A 240 -17.42 10.67 25.08
N SER A 241 -16.45 11.21 25.84
CA SER A 241 -16.71 11.69 27.20
C SER A 241 -17.71 12.86 27.22
N ALA A 242 -17.58 13.80 26.29
CA ALA A 242 -18.47 14.93 26.13
C ALA A 242 -19.88 14.49 25.70
N LYS A 243 -19.99 13.55 24.76
CA LYS A 243 -21.28 12.94 24.39
C LYS A 243 -21.96 12.29 25.59
N LYS A 244 -21.22 11.46 26.35
CA LYS A 244 -21.73 10.81 27.58
C LYS A 244 -22.17 11.84 28.63
N ALA A 245 -21.44 12.94 28.80
CA ALA A 245 -21.81 14.01 29.71
C ALA A 245 -23.08 14.75 29.26
N ILE A 246 -23.22 15.04 27.96
CA ILE A 246 -24.42 15.66 27.39
C ILE A 246 -25.64 14.74 27.54
N GLU A 247 -25.49 13.44 27.29
CA GLU A 247 -26.56 12.46 27.48
C GLU A 247 -27.00 12.37 28.94
N ARG A 248 -26.06 12.36 29.88
CA ARG A 248 -26.38 12.41 31.32
C ARG A 248 -27.08 13.70 31.73
N ALA A 249 -26.73 14.85 31.14
CA ALA A 249 -27.35 16.13 31.44
C ALA A 249 -28.75 16.30 30.81
N LYS A 250 -29.10 15.46 29.82
CA LYS A 250 -30.44 15.42 29.22
C LYS A 250 -31.44 14.58 30.03
N HIS A 251 -30.95 13.71 30.92
CA HIS A 251 -31.73 12.89 31.84
C HIS A 251 -31.85 13.56 33.21
#